data_AF-A0A928Q2K9-F1
#
_entry.id   AF-A0A928Q2K9-F1
#
_cell.length_a   1.000
_cell.length_b   1.000
_cell.length_c   1.000
_cell.angle_alpha   90.00
_cell.angle_beta   90.00
_cell.angle_gamma   90.00
#
_symmetry.space_group_name_H-M   'P 1'
#
loop_
_entity.id
_entity.type
_entity.pdbx_description
1 polymer ?
#
loop_
_entity_poly.entity_id
_entity_poly.type
_entity_poly.pdbx_seq_one_letter_code
_entity_poly.pdbx_strand_id
1 'polypeptide(L)'
;MEQLISLNEDEYVYLSENLDIITDNSPERLPGYIMTERKANFKRLLNLALETELDQTEQKCIKLRFYEERSISEIAEALGLGRTQVYRIIDRAADKLYGCLKYAYFCGFGLLKLPENFETLIKNGGVYEHSIIKHH
;
A
#
# COMPACT_ATOMS: atom_id res chain seq x y z
N MET A 1 3.32 27.14 5.20
CA MET A 1 2.32 27.37 4.15
C MET A 1 1.98 26.01 3.57
N GLU A 2 0.80 25.48 3.89
CA GLU A 2 0.27 24.31 3.21
C GLU A 2 0.03 24.68 1.75
N GLN A 3 0.80 24.08 0.84
CA GLN A 3 0.46 24.11 -0.58
C GLN A 3 -0.80 23.24 -0.72
N LEU A 4 -1.96 23.90 -0.77
CA LEU A 4 -3.15 23.26 -1.33
C LEU A 4 -2.76 22.77 -2.74
N ILE A 5 -2.82 21.46 -2.93
CA ILE A 5 -2.66 20.85 -4.25
C ILE A 5 -3.85 21.33 -5.08
N SER A 6 -3.68 22.45 -5.78
CA SER A 6 -4.69 22.99 -6.68
C SER A 6 -4.69 22.14 -7.94
N LEU A 7 -5.81 21.47 -8.21
CA LEU A 7 -6.05 20.87 -9.52
C LEU A 7 -5.99 22.00 -10.56
N ASN A 8 -5.22 21.81 -11.62
CA ASN A 8 -5.23 22.73 -12.74
C ASN A 8 -6.54 22.59 -13.54
N GLU A 9 -6.79 23.54 -14.45
CA GLU A 9 -8.06 23.64 -15.17
C GLU A 9 -8.34 22.39 -16.01
N ASP A 10 -7.31 21.81 -16.64
CA ASP A 10 -7.43 20.57 -17.41
C ASP A 10 -7.70 19.35 -16.51
N GLU A 11 -7.12 19.30 -15.30
CA GLU A 11 -7.37 18.26 -14.30
C GLU A 11 -8.78 18.35 -13.72
N TYR A 12 -9.28 19.58 -13.49
CA TYR A 12 -10.64 19.82 -13.05
C TYR A 12 -11.65 19.44 -14.14
N VAL A 13 -11.39 19.80 -15.40
CA VAL A 13 -12.23 19.44 -16.56
C VAL A 13 -12.26 17.92 -16.74
N TYR A 14 -11.12 17.24 -16.70
CA TYR A 14 -11.06 15.78 -16.83
C TYR A 14 -11.83 15.05 -15.72
N LEU A 15 -11.72 15.51 -14.46
CA LEU A 15 -12.42 14.90 -13.32
C LEU A 15 -13.91 15.28 -13.24
N SER A 16 -14.29 16.47 -13.72
CA SER A 16 -15.67 16.96 -13.68
C SER A 16 -16.51 16.52 -14.87
N GLU A 17 -15.89 16.34 -16.04
CA GLU A 17 -16.56 15.85 -17.25
C GLU A 17 -16.59 14.33 -17.31
N ASN A 18 -15.58 13.64 -16.77
CA ASN A 18 -15.56 12.19 -16.61
C ASN A 18 -15.83 11.79 -15.16
N LEU A 19 -17.00 12.20 -14.63
CA LEU A 19 -17.66 11.49 -13.51
C LEU A 19 -18.05 10.05 -13.90
N ASP A 20 -17.26 9.42 -14.78
CA ASP A 20 -17.33 8.02 -15.10
C ASP A 20 -17.03 7.28 -13.82
N ILE A 21 -18.11 6.78 -13.24
CA ILE A 21 -18.09 5.54 -12.49
C ILE A 21 -17.20 4.61 -13.30
N ILE A 22 -16.01 4.29 -12.77
CA ILE A 22 -15.13 3.27 -13.33
C ILE A 22 -15.89 1.95 -13.23
N THR A 23 -16.79 1.71 -14.17
CA THR A 23 -17.43 0.42 -14.35
C THR A 23 -16.47 -0.47 -15.13
N ASP A 24 -16.58 -1.78 -14.93
CA ASP A 24 -15.66 -2.83 -15.39
C ASP A 24 -15.31 -2.82 -16.92
N ASN A 25 -15.95 -1.94 -17.72
CA ASN A 25 -15.95 -2.01 -19.19
C ASN A 25 -15.35 -0.80 -19.93
N SER A 26 -14.76 0.19 -19.26
CA SER A 26 -14.13 1.34 -19.93
C SER A 26 -12.66 1.50 -19.54
N PRO A 27 -11.70 1.04 -20.38
CA PRO A 27 -10.28 1.05 -20.06
C PRO A 27 -9.62 2.39 -20.48
N GLU A 28 -10.29 3.52 -20.23
CA GLU A 28 -9.64 4.83 -20.39
C GLU A 28 -8.70 5.03 -19.21
N ARG A 29 -7.45 4.64 -19.44
CA ARG A 29 -6.36 4.68 -18.48
C ARG A 29 -6.23 6.10 -17.94
N LEU A 30 -6.41 6.25 -16.63
CA LEU A 30 -5.91 7.41 -15.88
C LEU A 30 -4.53 7.80 -16.44
N PRO A 31 -4.30 9.08 -16.77
CA PRO A 31 -3.03 9.52 -17.33
C PRO A 31 -1.86 8.97 -16.51
N GLY A 32 -0.88 8.37 -17.18
CA GLY A 32 0.20 7.62 -16.51
C GLY A 32 0.95 8.42 -15.45
N TYR A 33 1.05 9.75 -15.60
CA TYR A 33 1.65 10.64 -14.61
C TYR A 33 0.82 10.75 -13.33
N ILE A 34 -0.52 10.85 -13.42
CA ILE A 34 -1.43 10.89 -12.27
C ILE A 34 -1.29 9.60 -11.45
N MET A 35 -1.26 8.45 -12.14
CA MET A 35 -1.06 7.15 -11.49
C MET A 35 0.33 7.04 -10.85
N THR A 36 1.36 7.60 -11.48
CA THR A 36 2.74 7.62 -10.96
C THR A 36 2.83 8.44 -9.68
N GLU A 37 2.27 9.65 -9.67
CA GLU A 37 2.26 10.53 -8.49
C GLU A 37 1.44 9.93 -7.33
N ARG A 38 0.28 9.33 -7.62
CA ARG A 38 -0.52 8.62 -6.62
C ARG A 38 0.23 7.45 -6.00
N LYS A 39 0.93 6.64 -6.82
CA LYS A 39 1.82 5.57 -6.33
C LYS A 39 2.96 6.12 -5.48
N ALA A 40 3.59 7.21 -5.89
CA ALA A 40 4.67 7.83 -5.13
C ALA A 40 4.20 8.33 -3.76
N ASN A 41 3.06 9.03 -3.73
CA ASN A 41 2.47 9.53 -2.48
C ASN A 41 2.06 8.39 -1.56
N PHE A 42 1.46 7.32 -2.11
CA PHE A 42 1.10 6.16 -1.32
C PHE A 42 2.30 5.42 -0.74
N LYS A 43 3.39 5.26 -1.51
CA LYS A 43 4.66 4.72 -1.02
C LYS A 43 5.22 5.54 0.14
N ARG A 44 5.15 6.88 0.06
CA ARG A 44 5.57 7.78 1.15
C ARG A 44 4.72 7.59 2.40
N LEU A 45 3.40 7.54 2.25
CA LEU A 45 2.48 7.30 3.38
C LEU A 45 2.68 5.92 4.01
N LEU A 46 2.88 4.89 3.20
CA LEU A 46 3.17 3.54 3.71
C LEU A 46 4.49 3.51 4.48
N ASN A 47 5.55 4.13 3.96
CA ASN A 47 6.84 4.20 4.67
C ASN A 47 6.70 4.95 5.99
N LEU A 48 5.99 6.08 6.00
CA LEU A 48 5.72 6.83 7.22
C LEU A 48 4.92 5.99 8.23
N ALA A 49 3.88 5.29 7.78
CA ALA A 49 3.07 4.43 8.64
C ALA A 49 3.89 3.26 9.22
N LEU A 50 4.78 2.66 8.43
CA LEU A 50 5.70 1.63 8.91
C LEU A 50 6.63 2.16 10.01
N GLU A 51 7.12 3.38 9.87
CA GLU A 51 8.06 3.99 10.84
C GLU A 51 7.37 4.48 12.12
N THR A 52 6.12 4.93 12.02
CA THR A 52 5.43 5.65 13.11
C THR A 52 4.36 4.84 13.83
N GLU A 53 3.68 3.92 13.15
CA GLU A 53 2.57 3.15 13.72
C GLU A 53 3.00 1.79 14.29
N LEU A 54 4.17 1.31 13.86
CA LEU A 54 4.69 0.00 14.23
C LEU A 54 5.91 0.10 15.15
N ASP A 55 5.98 -0.81 16.12
CA ASP A 55 7.21 -0.99 16.90
C ASP A 55 8.32 -1.71 16.10
N GLN A 56 9.53 -1.73 16.64
CA GLN A 56 10.69 -2.32 15.95
C GLN A 56 10.52 -3.81 15.60
N THR A 57 9.78 -4.57 16.41
CA THR A 57 9.54 -5.99 16.16
C THR A 57 8.47 -6.17 15.09
N GLU A 58 7.39 -5.40 15.17
CA GLU A 58 6.34 -5.33 14.15
C GLU A 58 6.91 -4.95 12.78
N GLN A 59 7.76 -3.91 12.72
CA GLN A 59 8.44 -3.48 11.50
C GLN A 59 9.29 -4.61 10.87
N LYS A 60 10.09 -5.31 11.68
CA LYS A 60 10.91 -6.44 11.20
C LYS A 60 10.05 -7.56 10.65
N CYS A 61 9.00 -7.96 11.38
CA CYS A 61 8.08 -9.00 10.93
C CYS A 61 7.38 -8.62 9.61
N ILE A 62 6.91 -7.37 9.47
CA ILE A 62 6.27 -6.89 8.23
C ILE A 62 7.27 -6.86 7.07
N LYS A 63 8.49 -6.36 7.28
CA LYS A 63 9.55 -6.36 6.24
C LYS A 63 9.86 -7.77 5.76
N LEU A 64 10.15 -8.69 6.69
CA LEU A 64 10.46 -10.08 6.33
C LEU A 64 9.29 -10.76 5.61
N ARG A 65 8.04 -10.53 6.05
CA ARG A 65 6.86 -11.18 5.47
C ARG A 65 6.51 -10.64 4.09
N PHE A 66 6.43 -9.32 3.96
CA PHE A 66 5.80 -8.65 2.81
C PHE A 66 6.78 -7.96 1.89
N TYR A 67 8.09 -7.99 2.15
CA TYR A 67 9.13 -7.47 1.26
C TYR A 67 10.16 -8.54 0.89
N GLU A 68 10.44 -9.48 1.81
CA GLU A 68 11.35 -10.60 1.58
C GLU A 68 10.63 -11.95 1.37
N GLU A 69 9.29 -11.98 1.30
CA GLU A 69 8.45 -13.18 1.09
C GLU A 69 8.64 -14.33 2.08
N ARG A 70 9.24 -14.08 3.25
CA ARG A 70 9.50 -15.15 4.20
C ARG A 70 8.20 -15.71 4.77
N SER A 71 8.18 -17.02 4.96
CA SER A 71 7.13 -17.72 5.68
C SER A 71 7.20 -17.42 7.18
N ILE A 72 6.09 -17.64 7.90
CA ILE A 72 6.03 -17.47 9.36
C ILE A 72 7.10 -18.31 10.06
N SER A 73 7.39 -19.51 9.55
CA SER A 73 8.42 -20.39 10.11
C SER A 73 9.83 -19.81 9.96
N GLU A 74 10.17 -19.29 8.77
CA GLU A 74 11.48 -18.67 8.52
C GLU A 74 11.66 -17.38 9.32
N ILE A 75 10.59 -16.60 9.52
CA ILE A 75 10.60 -15.40 10.36
C ILE A 75 10.80 -15.77 11.83
N ALA A 76 10.10 -16.81 12.30
CA ALA A 76 10.22 -17.32 13.65
C ALA A 76 11.66 -17.76 13.96
N GLU A 77 12.28 -18.49 13.04
CA GLU A 77 13.69 -18.89 13.15
C GLU A 77 14.63 -17.68 13.12
N ALA A 78 14.46 -16.76 12.17
CA ALA A 78 15.33 -15.59 12.02
C ALA A 78 15.28 -14.64 13.24
N LEU A 79 14.15 -14.58 13.94
CA LEU A 79 13.96 -13.69 15.09
C LEU A 79 14.05 -14.41 16.45
N GLY A 80 14.22 -15.73 16.46
CA GLY A 80 14.22 -16.53 17.69
C GLY A 80 12.88 -16.50 18.44
N LEU A 81 11.76 -16.37 17.72
CA LEU A 81 10.40 -16.25 18.27
C LEU A 81 9.57 -17.51 18.00
N GLY A 82 8.48 -17.69 18.74
CA GLY A 82 7.51 -18.76 18.43
C GLY A 82 6.67 -18.44 17.18
N ARG A 83 6.34 -19.44 16.35
CA ARG A 83 5.49 -19.26 15.16
C ARG A 83 4.17 -18.56 15.44
N THR A 84 3.47 -18.94 16.52
CA THR A 84 2.22 -18.30 16.95
C THR A 84 2.43 -16.84 17.37
N GLN A 85 3.57 -16.53 17.97
CA GLN A 85 3.92 -15.17 18.36
C GLN A 85 4.17 -14.31 17.12
N VAL A 86 4.94 -14.82 16.15
CA VAL A 86 5.17 -14.15 14.86
C VAL A 86 3.86 -13.88 14.13
N TYR A 87 2.98 -14.90 14.04
CA TYR A 87 1.67 -14.72 13.42
C TYR A 87 0.88 -13.58 14.08
N ARG A 88 0.78 -13.56 15.41
CA ARG A 88 0.08 -12.50 16.15
C ARG A 88 0.69 -11.11 15.97
N ILE A 89 2.02 -11.03 15.83
CA ILE A 89 2.72 -9.76 15.58
C ILE A 89 2.39 -9.25 14.18
N ILE A 90 2.47 -10.12 13.17
CA ILE A 90 2.15 -9.77 11.78
C ILE A 90 0.68 -9.33 11.67
N ASP A 91 -0.24 -10.08 12.25
CA ASP A 91 -1.67 -9.82 12.22
C ASP A 91 -2.00 -8.44 12.83
N ARG A 92 -1.48 -8.17 14.04
CA ARG A 92 -1.65 -6.87 14.70
C ARG A 92 -1.03 -5.71 13.90
N ALA A 93 0.17 -5.91 13.36
CA ALA A 93 0.85 -4.90 12.57
C ALA A 93 0.11 -4.61 11.27
N ALA A 94 -0.39 -5.66 10.60
CA ALA A 94 -1.21 -5.54 9.40
C ALA A 94 -2.51 -4.78 9.70
N ASP A 95 -3.19 -5.05 10.82
CA ASP A 95 -4.40 -4.33 11.23
C ASP A 95 -4.16 -2.85 11.47
N LYS A 96 -3.06 -2.49 12.17
CA LYS A 96 -2.67 -1.09 12.38
C LYS A 96 -2.47 -0.37 11.05
N LEU A 97 -1.64 -0.95 10.17
CA LEU A 97 -1.34 -0.37 8.86
C LEU A 97 -2.58 -0.27 7.98
N TYR A 98 -3.43 -1.30 7.98
CA TYR A 98 -4.69 -1.26 7.26
C TYR A 98 -5.59 -0.15 7.77
N GLY A 99 -5.72 0.01 9.08
CA GLY A 99 -6.53 1.03 9.73
C GLY A 99 -6.19 2.45 9.28
N CYS A 100 -4.89 2.78 9.18
CA CYS A 100 -4.45 4.12 8.78
C CYS A 100 -4.35 4.31 7.26
N LEU A 101 -4.05 3.27 6.48
CA LEU A 101 -3.80 3.41 5.04
C LEU A 101 -5.01 3.16 4.16
N LYS A 102 -6.05 2.45 4.64
CA LYS A 102 -7.21 2.09 3.80
C LYS A 102 -7.83 3.32 3.13
N TYR A 103 -8.03 4.43 3.85
CA TYR A 103 -8.64 5.64 3.30
C TYR A 103 -7.70 6.41 2.35
N ALA A 104 -6.40 6.43 2.64
CA ALA A 104 -5.42 6.99 1.70
C ALA A 104 -5.41 6.21 0.38
N TYR A 105 -5.52 4.89 0.46
CA TYR A 105 -5.68 4.04 -0.70
C TYR A 105 -6.98 4.37 -1.47
N PHE A 106 -8.10 4.59 -0.78
CA PHE A 106 -9.37 5.03 -1.38
C PHE A 106 -9.23 6.30 -2.21
N CYS A 107 -8.73 7.35 -1.58
CA CYS A 107 -8.60 8.66 -2.20
C CYS A 107 -7.60 8.66 -3.37
N GLY A 108 -6.60 7.78 -3.31
CA GLY A 108 -5.56 7.67 -4.34
C GLY A 108 -5.92 6.77 -5.52
N PHE A 109 -6.60 5.64 -5.32
CA PHE A 109 -6.65 4.56 -6.32
C PHE A 109 -8.04 4.07 -6.70
N GLY A 110 -9.07 4.31 -5.90
CA GLY A 110 -10.43 3.91 -6.29
C GLY A 110 -11.44 3.98 -5.15
N LEU A 111 -12.68 4.34 -5.50
CA LEU A 111 -13.81 4.46 -4.58
C LEU A 111 -14.71 3.21 -4.52
N LEU A 112 -14.47 2.21 -5.38
CA LEU A 112 -15.45 1.17 -5.66
C LEU A 112 -15.23 -0.13 -4.86
N LYS A 113 -14.00 -0.42 -4.41
CA LYS A 113 -13.73 -1.64 -3.62
C LYS A 113 -12.63 -1.41 -2.58
N LEU A 114 -12.97 -1.65 -1.30
CA LEU A 114 -12.01 -1.60 -0.19
C LEU A 114 -11.02 -2.75 -0.37
N PRO A 115 -9.71 -2.52 -0.21
CA PRO A 115 -8.83 -3.64 0.04
C PRO A 115 -9.34 -4.34 1.31
N GLU A 116 -9.41 -5.66 1.26
CA GLU A 116 -9.98 -6.45 2.35
C GLU A 116 -9.03 -6.51 3.55
N ASN A 117 -7.73 -6.36 3.30
CA ASN A 117 -6.67 -6.39 4.29
C ASN A 117 -5.42 -5.65 3.79
N PHE A 118 -4.41 -5.58 4.66
CA PHE A 118 -3.12 -4.98 4.35
C PHE A 118 -2.40 -5.62 3.16
N GLU A 119 -2.46 -6.95 3.00
CA GLU A 119 -1.81 -7.66 1.89
C GLU A 119 -2.39 -7.26 0.53
N THR A 120 -3.73 -7.15 0.43
CA THR A 120 -4.39 -6.66 -0.77
C THR A 120 -4.02 -5.20 -1.05
N LEU A 121 -3.93 -4.39 0.00
CA LEU A 121 -3.55 -2.97 -0.10
C LEU A 121 -2.14 -2.78 -0.69
N ILE A 122 -1.14 -3.55 -0.23
CA ILE A 122 0.23 -3.45 -0.76
C ILE A 122 0.35 -3.97 -2.20
N LYS A 123 -0.38 -5.04 -2.53
CA LYS A 123 -0.38 -5.64 -3.89
C LYS A 123 -1.00 -4.67 -4.88
N ASN A 124 -2.17 -4.12 -4.54
CA ASN A 124 -2.88 -3.21 -5.44
C ASN A 124 -2.21 -1.83 -5.55
N GLY A 125 -1.54 -1.36 -4.50
CA GLY A 125 -0.80 -0.09 -4.50
C GLY A 125 0.45 -0.09 -5.39
N GLY A 126 0.83 -1.22 -6.00
CA GLY A 126 2.05 -1.33 -6.82
C GLY A 126 3.33 -1.08 -6.02
N VAL A 127 3.27 -1.28 -4.70
CA VAL A 127 4.45 -1.22 -3.84
C VAL A 127 5.27 -2.51 -3.99
N TYR A 128 4.59 -3.58 -4.36
CA TYR A 128 5.16 -4.90 -4.55
C TYR A 128 5.58 -5.13 -6.01
N GLU A 129 6.72 -4.59 -6.42
CA GLU A 129 7.38 -4.97 -7.67
C GLU A 129 8.49 -5.98 -7.35
N HIS A 130 8.27 -7.20 -7.82
CA HIS A 130 9.14 -8.35 -7.63
C HIS A 130 10.53 -8.04 -8.21
N SER A 131 11.45 -7.60 -7.36
CA SER A 131 12.86 -7.51 -7.70
C SER A 131 13.41 -8.93 -7.68
N ILE A 132 13.14 -9.69 -8.74
CA ILE A 132 13.95 -10.86 -9.08
C ILE A 132 15.34 -10.31 -9.39
N ILE A 133 16.16 -10.11 -8.37
CA ILE A 133 17.60 -10.25 -8.56
C ILE A 133 17.85 -11.75 -8.56
N LYS A 134 17.60 -12.37 -9.71
CA LYS A 134 18.22 -13.66 -10.05
C LYS A 134 19.72 -13.43 -9.95
N HIS A 135 20.34 -13.90 -8.86
CA HIS A 135 21.77 -14.13 -8.87
C HIS A 135 22.02 -15.23 -9.91
N HIS A 136 22.48 -14.81 -11.09
CA HIS A 136 23.22 -15.65 -12.02
C HIS A 136 24.71 -15.56 -11.67
#